data_AF-A0A5R2MXL0-F1
#
_entry.id   AF-A0A5R2MXL0-F1
#
_cell.length_a   1.000
_cell.length_b   1.000
_cell.length_c   1.000
_cell.angle_alpha   90.00
_cell.angle_beta   90.00
_cell.angle_gamma   90.00
#
_symmetry.space_group_name_H-M   'P 1'
#
loop_
_entity.id
_entity.type
_entity.pdbx_description
1 polymer ?
#
loop_
_entity_poly.entity_id
_entity_poly.type
_entity_poly.pdbx_seq_one_letter_code
_entity_poly.pdbx_strand_id
1 'polypeptide(L)'
;EKPVYRAYSVASPAWDEELEFFSIKVPDGPLTSELQKIQVGDTVIMRQKSTGTLVVDALTPAKRLFMISTGTGIAPFASLLRDPDTYEKFDQLILTHTCRDNAELIYGQELVAALES
;
A
#
# COMPACT_ATOMS: atom_id res chain seq x y z
N GLU A 1 -1.77 27.58 10.95
CA GLU A 1 -2.87 26.84 10.27
C GLU A 1 -3.09 25.49 10.93
N LYS A 2 -4.25 24.85 10.73
CA LYS A 2 -4.51 23.50 11.24
C LYS A 2 -3.89 22.45 10.29
N PRO A 3 -3.13 21.47 10.79
CA PRO A 3 -2.54 20.44 9.94
C PRO A 3 -3.61 19.63 9.20
N VAL A 4 -3.39 19.40 7.90
CA VAL A 4 -4.26 18.60 7.04
C VAL A 4 -3.83 17.14 7.11
N TYR A 5 -4.73 16.26 7.55
CA TYR A 5 -4.48 14.81 7.61
C TYR A 5 -5.35 14.06 6.60
N ARG A 6 -4.81 13.00 6.01
CA ARG A 6 -5.56 11.99 5.24
C ARG A 6 -5.09 10.60 5.64
N ALA A 7 -5.97 9.62 5.52
CA ALA A 7 -5.62 8.23 5.73
C ALA A 7 -4.80 7.72 4.53
N TYR A 8 -3.72 7.02 4.80
CA TYR A 8 -2.91 6.29 3.83
C TYR A 8 -2.66 4.89 4.36
N SER A 9 -2.72 3.91 3.47
CA SER A 9 -2.22 2.57 3.76
C SER A 9 -0.69 2.59 3.74
N VAL A 10 -0.08 1.97 4.74
CA VAL A 10 1.36 1.67 4.71
C VAL A 10 1.57 0.58 3.66
N ALA A 11 2.45 0.85 2.70
CA ALA A 11 2.74 -0.06 1.61
C ALA A 11 3.93 -0.98 1.92
N SER A 12 4.86 -0.58 2.80
CA SER A 12 5.96 -1.42 3.26
C SER A 12 5.48 -2.53 4.20
N PRO A 13 6.16 -3.69 4.25
CA PRO A 13 5.81 -4.75 5.18
C PRO A 13 6.10 -4.36 6.64
N ALA A 14 5.48 -5.03 7.60
CA ALA A 14 5.57 -4.67 9.01
C ALA A 14 6.97 -4.80 9.63
N TRP A 15 7.86 -5.56 8.99
CA TRP A 15 9.23 -5.78 9.44
C TRP A 15 10.24 -4.76 8.88
N ASP A 16 9.83 -3.94 7.90
CA ASP A 16 10.72 -2.97 7.25
C ASP A 16 11.09 -1.82 8.21
N GLU A 17 12.33 -1.35 8.12
CA GLU A 17 12.77 -0.16 8.86
C GLU A 17 12.25 1.13 8.22
N GLU A 18 11.90 1.08 6.92
CA GLU A 18 11.37 2.22 6.18
C GLU A 18 9.84 2.13 5.98
N LEU A 19 9.20 3.31 5.94
CA LEU A 19 7.77 3.43 5.63
C LEU A 19 7.58 3.85 4.19
N GLU A 20 6.90 3.00 3.42
CA GLU A 20 6.52 3.28 2.04
C GLU A 20 5.04 3.66 1.96
N PHE A 21 4.70 4.65 1.14
CA PHE A 21 3.31 5.05 0.87
C PHE A 21 3.11 5.25 -0.63
N PHE A 22 2.03 4.70 -1.17
CA PHE A 22 1.62 4.93 -2.56
C PHE A 22 0.48 5.95 -2.61
N SER A 23 0.75 7.11 -3.21
CA SER A 23 -0.13 8.28 -3.19
C SER A 23 -0.60 8.69 -4.58
N ILE A 24 -1.86 9.13 -4.68
CA ILE A 24 -2.44 9.69 -5.89
C ILE A 24 -2.21 11.21 -5.94
N LYS A 25 -2.02 11.75 -7.14
CA LYS A 25 -1.98 13.19 -7.38
C LYS A 25 -3.37 13.66 -7.80
N VAL A 26 -4.07 14.32 -6.88
CA VAL A 26 -5.40 14.89 -7.16
C VAL A 26 -5.23 16.40 -7.40
N PRO A 27 -5.64 16.93 -8.56
CA PRO A 27 -5.66 18.37 -8.82
C PRO A 27 -6.44 19.10 -7.72
N ASP A 28 -5.86 20.19 -7.20
CA ASP A 28 -6.44 21.02 -6.13
C ASP A 28 -6.79 20.26 -4.84
N GLY A 29 -6.24 19.06 -4.65
CA GLY A 29 -6.44 18.26 -3.44
C GLY A 29 -5.75 18.92 -2.24
N PRO A 30 -6.40 19.09 -1.08
CA PRO A 30 -5.88 19.89 0.04
C PRO A 30 -4.61 19.33 0.71
N LEU A 31 -4.25 18.07 0.41
CA LEU A 31 -3.00 17.46 0.86
C LEU A 31 -2.12 17.07 -0.32
N THR A 32 -2.68 16.37 -1.30
CA THR A 32 -1.92 15.81 -2.44
C THR A 32 -1.34 16.89 -3.35
N SER A 33 -1.93 18.10 -3.38
CA SER A 33 -1.36 19.25 -4.09
C SER A 33 -0.01 19.69 -3.53
N GLU A 34 0.20 19.56 -2.23
CA GLU A 34 1.45 19.86 -1.53
C GLU A 34 2.36 18.62 -1.43
N LEU A 35 1.79 17.45 -1.09
CA LEU A 35 2.55 16.21 -0.91
C LEU A 35 3.26 15.78 -2.20
N GLN A 36 2.70 16.07 -3.38
CA GLN A 36 3.36 15.76 -4.66
C GLN A 36 4.68 16.53 -4.88
N LYS A 37 4.95 17.58 -4.10
CA LYS A 37 6.15 18.43 -4.20
C LYS A 37 7.28 17.97 -3.25
N ILE A 38 7.02 16.96 -2.42
CA ILE A 38 7.96 16.49 -1.38
C ILE A 38 9.32 16.10 -1.95
N GLN A 39 10.37 16.41 -1.21
CA GLN A 39 11.75 16.07 -1.55
C GLN A 39 12.43 15.30 -0.40
N VAL A 40 13.56 14.65 -0.72
CA VAL A 40 14.38 13.98 0.28
C VAL A 40 14.86 15.01 1.31
N GLY A 41 14.64 14.71 2.59
CA GLY A 41 14.94 15.62 3.71
C GLY A 41 13.74 16.43 4.21
N ASP A 42 12.63 16.47 3.47
CA ASP A 42 11.39 17.07 3.95
C ASP A 42 10.74 16.22 5.06
N THR A 43 9.94 16.87 5.90
CA THR A 43 9.21 16.18 6.98
C THR A 43 7.74 16.02 6.64
N VAL A 44 7.19 14.84 6.93
CA VAL A 44 5.74 14.58 6.92
C VAL A 44 5.20 14.36 8.32
N ILE A 45 3.97 14.83 8.56
CA ILE A 45 3.31 14.60 9.85
C ILE A 45 2.54 13.29 9.79
N MET A 46 2.87 12.35 10.67
CA MET A 46 2.21 11.06 10.79
C MET A 46 1.67 10.85 12.21
N ARG A 47 0.48 10.26 12.33
CA ARG A 47 -0.02 9.77 13.63
C ARG A 47 0.62 8.43 13.95
N GLN A 48 1.05 8.24 15.19
CA GLN A 48 1.72 7.02 15.65
C GLN A 48 0.82 5.77 15.66
N LYS A 49 -0.51 5.94 15.66
CA LYS A 49 -1.45 4.82 15.74
C LYS A 49 -1.92 4.41 14.36
N SER A 50 -1.58 3.19 13.94
CA SER A 50 -2.15 2.52 12.77
C SER A 50 -3.55 1.96 13.08
N THR A 51 -4.42 1.93 12.08
CA THR A 51 -5.76 1.36 12.14
C THR A 51 -6.15 0.79 10.77
N GLY A 52 -6.96 -0.26 10.72
CA GLY A 52 -7.47 -0.81 9.47
C GLY A 52 -8.06 -2.20 9.68
N THR A 53 -8.74 -2.73 8.65
CA THR A 53 -9.34 -4.07 8.67
C THR A 53 -8.68 -5.04 7.69
N LEU A 54 -7.77 -4.56 6.84
CA LEU A 54 -7.00 -5.39 5.89
C LEU A 54 -5.81 -6.03 6.61
N VAL A 55 -6.11 -6.92 7.54
CA VAL A 55 -5.13 -7.71 8.30
C VAL A 55 -5.46 -9.19 8.14
N VAL A 56 -4.44 -10.03 7.98
CA VAL A 56 -4.63 -11.47 7.75
C VAL A 56 -5.31 -12.17 8.93
N ASP A 57 -5.13 -11.66 10.15
CA ASP A 57 -5.74 -12.20 11.38
C ASP A 57 -7.26 -12.04 11.44
N ALA A 58 -7.82 -11.13 10.64
CA ALA A 58 -9.27 -10.96 10.54
C ALA A 58 -9.94 -12.01 9.63
N LEU A 59 -9.15 -12.87 8.98
CA LEU A 59 -9.63 -13.85 8.01
C LEU A 59 -9.72 -15.24 8.64
N THR A 60 -10.72 -16.02 8.20
CA THR A 60 -10.79 -17.45 8.54
C THR A 60 -9.73 -18.23 7.78
N PRO A 61 -9.21 -19.35 8.34
CA PRO A 61 -8.26 -20.21 7.64
C PRO A 61 -8.76 -20.63 6.26
N ALA A 62 -7.91 -20.47 5.25
CA ALA A 62 -8.22 -20.83 3.87
C ALA A 62 -6.93 -21.15 3.11
N LYS A 63 -7.06 -21.80 1.94
CA LYS A 63 -5.91 -22.11 1.08
C LYS A 63 -5.52 -20.96 0.17
N ARG A 64 -6.45 -20.08 -0.18
CA ARG A 64 -6.25 -19.03 -1.19
C ARG A 64 -6.68 -17.69 -0.65
N LEU A 65 -5.78 -16.71 -0.69
CA LEU A 65 -6.06 -15.33 -0.38
C LEU A 65 -6.24 -14.53 -1.67
N PHE A 66 -7.41 -13.90 -1.83
CA PHE A 66 -7.68 -13.00 -2.94
C PHE A 66 -7.56 -11.55 -2.47
N MET A 67 -6.70 -10.78 -3.14
CA MET A 67 -6.43 -9.37 -2.89
C MET A 67 -6.92 -8.56 -4.09
N ILE A 68 -8.07 -7.93 -3.94
CA ILE A 68 -8.76 -7.24 -5.04
C ILE A 68 -8.62 -5.73 -4.85
N SER A 69 -7.91 -5.07 -5.77
CA SER A 69 -7.57 -3.65 -5.69
C SER A 69 -7.82 -2.89 -6.98
N THR A 70 -8.06 -1.58 -6.84
CA THR A 70 -8.10 -0.63 -7.95
C THR A 70 -7.24 0.59 -7.64
N GLY A 71 -6.54 1.15 -8.63
CA GLY A 71 -5.70 2.34 -8.46
C GLY A 71 -4.71 2.22 -7.29
N THR A 72 -4.69 3.21 -6.39
CA THR A 72 -3.83 3.19 -5.19
C THR A 72 -4.27 2.20 -4.11
N GLY A 73 -5.41 1.52 -4.28
CA GLY A 73 -5.89 0.48 -3.36
C GLY A 73 -5.00 -0.77 -3.32
N ILE A 74 -3.97 -0.87 -4.17
CA ILE A 74 -2.92 -1.89 -4.09
C ILE A 74 -1.99 -1.69 -2.89
N ALA A 75 -1.86 -0.46 -2.37
CA ALA A 75 -0.93 -0.12 -1.29
C ALA A 75 -0.95 -1.09 -0.09
N PRO A 76 -2.10 -1.41 0.56
CA PRO A 76 -2.10 -2.36 1.68
C PRO A 76 -1.67 -3.78 1.25
N PHE A 77 -1.91 -4.17 0.00
CA PHE A 77 -1.51 -5.48 -0.51
C PHE A 77 -0.03 -5.54 -0.86
N ALA A 78 0.61 -4.42 -1.18
CA ALA A 78 2.06 -4.35 -1.30
C ALA A 78 2.77 -4.70 0.02
N SER A 79 2.15 -4.36 1.15
CA SER A 79 2.63 -4.73 2.48
C SER A 79 2.45 -6.23 2.72
N LEU A 80 1.24 -6.76 2.49
CA LEU A 80 0.92 -8.18 2.71
C LEU A 80 1.68 -9.13 1.78
N LEU A 81 1.90 -8.75 0.51
CA LEU A 81 2.68 -9.53 -0.46
C LEU A 81 4.16 -9.64 -0.09
N ARG A 82 4.67 -8.76 0.78
CA ARG A 82 6.05 -8.79 1.28
C ARG A 82 6.15 -9.38 2.68
N ASP A 83 5.04 -9.84 3.26
CA ASP A 83 4.97 -10.37 4.62
C ASP A 83 5.04 -11.91 4.62
N PRO A 84 6.13 -12.53 5.15
CA PRO A 84 6.26 -13.98 5.23
C PRO A 84 5.09 -14.67 5.93
N ASP A 85 4.52 -14.05 6.96
CA ASP A 85 3.39 -14.60 7.73
C ASP A 85 2.16 -14.84 6.84
N THR A 86 2.02 -14.06 5.76
CA THR A 86 0.92 -14.23 4.80
C THR A 86 1.12 -15.52 3.99
N TYR A 87 2.36 -15.85 3.62
CA TYR A 87 2.69 -17.09 2.89
C TYR A 87 2.62 -18.33 3.79
N GLU A 88 2.81 -18.18 5.09
CA GLU A 88 2.59 -19.28 6.05
C GLU A 88 1.10 -19.61 6.24
N LYS A 89 0.23 -18.59 6.17
CA LYS A 89 -1.22 -18.74 6.39
C LYS A 89 -1.99 -19.22 5.17
N PHE A 90 -1.48 -19.00 3.96
CA PHE A 90 -2.19 -19.30 2.71
C PHE A 90 -1.28 -19.98 1.68
N ASP A 91 -1.75 -21.08 1.07
CA ASP A 91 -1.03 -21.81 0.03
C ASP A 91 -0.86 -20.99 -1.27
N GLN A 92 -1.79 -20.06 -1.56
CA GLN A 92 -1.77 -19.22 -2.75
C GLN A 92 -2.24 -17.79 -2.44
N LEU A 93 -1.48 -16.81 -2.92
CA LEU A 93 -1.89 -15.41 -2.94
C LEU A 93 -2.22 -14.98 -4.37
N ILE A 94 -3.36 -14.34 -4.54
CA ILE A 94 -3.89 -13.92 -5.83
C ILE A 94 -4.17 -12.42 -5.76
N LEU A 95 -3.33 -11.63 -6.39
CA LEU A 95 -3.51 -10.18 -6.53
C LEU A 95 -4.23 -9.85 -7.84
N THR A 96 -5.28 -9.05 -7.76
CA THR A 96 -5.86 -8.36 -8.91
C THR A 96 -5.71 -6.87 -8.72
N HIS A 97 -5.06 -6.19 -9.66
CA HIS A 97 -4.88 -4.75 -9.66
C HIS A 97 -5.46 -4.17 -10.95
N THR A 98 -6.51 -3.36 -10.82
CA THR A 98 -7.19 -2.75 -11.97
C THR A 98 -7.02 -1.23 -11.96
N CYS A 99 -6.52 -0.69 -13.07
CA CYS A 99 -6.33 0.74 -13.27
C CYS A 99 -7.01 1.19 -14.56
N ARG A 100 -7.08 2.50 -14.81
CA ARG A 100 -7.63 3.02 -16.07
C ARG A 100 -6.61 2.92 -17.19
N ASP A 101 -5.36 3.23 -16.88
CA ASP A 101 -4.26 3.27 -17.83
C ASP A 101 -3.13 2.31 -17.44
N ASN A 102 -2.41 1.79 -18.44
CA ASN A 102 -1.28 0.88 -18.21
C ASN A 102 -0.16 1.52 -17.37
N ALA A 103 0.04 2.84 -17.48
CA ALA A 103 1.05 3.55 -16.71
C ALA A 103 0.79 3.48 -15.19
N GLU A 104 -0.47 3.38 -14.77
CA GLU A 104 -0.85 3.24 -13.36
C GLU A 104 -0.57 1.83 -12.79
N LEU A 105 -0.33 0.85 -13.67
CA LEU A 105 0.01 -0.53 -13.27
C LEU A 105 1.50 -0.73 -12.98
N ILE A 106 2.36 0.22 -13.37
CA ILE A 106 3.82 0.08 -13.27
C ILE A 106 4.26 -0.25 -11.83
N TYR A 107 3.73 0.47 -10.83
CA TYR A 107 4.05 0.19 -9.42
C TYR A 107 3.74 -1.26 -9.02
N GLY A 108 2.57 -1.77 -9.40
CA GLY A 108 2.18 -3.15 -9.10
C GLY A 108 3.03 -4.18 -9.86
N GLN A 109 3.42 -3.87 -11.09
CA GLN A 109 4.28 -4.73 -11.91
C GLN A 109 5.70 -4.81 -11.33
N GLU A 110 6.28 -3.68 -10.95
CA GLU A 110 7.61 -3.61 -10.31
C GLU A 110 7.63 -4.34 -8.97
N LEU A 111 6.59 -4.15 -8.16
CA LEU A 111 6.40 -4.87 -6.90
C LEU A 111 6.43 -6.40 -7.11
N VAL A 112 5.63 -6.91 -8.04
CA VAL A 112 5.56 -8.35 -8.31
C VAL A 112 6.88 -8.87 -8.88
N ALA A 113 7.50 -8.13 -9.80
CA ALA A 113 8.80 -8.51 -10.37
C ALA A 113 9.90 -8.62 -9.30
N ALA A 114 9.88 -7.73 -8.29
CA ALA A 114 10.84 -7.77 -7.18
C ALA A 114 10.62 -8.94 -6.21
N LEU A 115 9.43 -9.58 -6.21
CA LEU A 115 9.15 -10.76 -5.40
C LEU A 115 9.58 -12.06 -6.09
N GLU A 116 9.76 -12.05 -7.42
CA GLU A 116 10.17 -13.20 -8.21
C GLU A 116 11.69 -13.36 -8.32
N SER A 117 12.46 -12.34 -7.94
CA SER A 117 13.93 -12.30 -7.99
C SER A 117 14.59 -12.82 -6.72
#